data_AF-A0A0D8XYW5-F1
#
_entry.id   AF-A0A0D8XYW5-F1
#
_cell.length_a   1.000
_cell.length_b   1.000
_cell.length_c   1.000
_cell.angle_alpha   90.00
_cell.angle_beta   90.00
_cell.angle_gamma   90.00
#
_symmetry.space_group_name_H-M   'P 1'
#
loop_
_entity.id
_entity.type
_entity.pdbx_description
1 polymer ?
#
loop_
_entity_poly.entity_id
_entity_poly.type
_entity_poly.pdbx_seq_one_letter_code
_entity_poly.pdbx_strand_id
1 'polypeptide(L)'
;MNLHVLRFAAVTRFIDLMNWFKCRRSYCLLSVGNYTSGLIIVTWLISDYGDVLDALYCISSCLFGIAITGLYLYRPLFMLPDIIYKAAVSFCALFYSIQETDATGQKAVSHLILVMLAVGLLFIENYLLLQLWSSKQLESQRLAQRRPPPPTYDQLSTLELCHQTGSCPMPDVKYSDDVNRPETPPPCYELAVAVLRLSLQPRRLSL
;
A
#
# COMPACT_ATOMS: atom_id res chain seq x y z
N MET A 1 -27.36 5.89 -32.57
CA MET A 1 -26.43 5.14 -31.71
C MET A 1 -26.68 5.56 -30.26
N ASN A 2 -27.10 4.66 -29.38
CA ASN A 2 -27.58 5.02 -28.04
C ASN A 2 -26.43 5.42 -27.11
N LEU A 3 -26.52 6.62 -26.52
CA LEU A 3 -25.51 7.21 -25.62
C LEU A 3 -25.19 6.30 -24.42
N HIS A 4 -26.17 5.55 -23.93
CA HIS A 4 -25.99 4.60 -22.83
C HIS A 4 -25.07 3.42 -23.21
N VAL A 5 -25.19 2.89 -24.43
CA VAL A 5 -24.34 1.78 -24.90
C VAL A 5 -22.90 2.24 -25.06
N LEU A 6 -22.68 3.47 -25.54
CA LEU A 6 -21.35 4.09 -25.64
C LEU A 6 -20.72 4.27 -24.25
N ARG A 7 -21.48 4.75 -23.26
CA ARG A 7 -21.02 4.93 -21.88
C ARG A 7 -20.64 3.60 -21.24
N PHE A 8 -21.46 2.56 -21.39
CA PHE A 8 -21.13 1.22 -20.90
C PHE A 8 -19.86 0.68 -21.55
N ALA A 9 -19.74 0.76 -22.88
CA ALA A 9 -18.53 0.30 -23.59
C ALA A 9 -17.27 1.06 -23.16
N ALA A 10 -17.37 2.37 -22.92
CA ALA A 10 -16.26 3.18 -22.42
C ALA A 10 -15.86 2.78 -21.00
N VAL A 11 -16.84 2.52 -20.11
CA VAL A 11 -16.58 2.05 -18.74
C VAL A 11 -15.94 0.67 -18.74
N THR A 12 -16.42 -0.28 -19.56
CA THR A 12 -15.81 -1.62 -19.64
C THR A 12 -14.37 -1.53 -20.15
N ARG A 13 -14.12 -0.75 -21.21
CA ARG A 13 -12.75 -0.52 -21.71
C ARG A 13 -11.85 0.15 -20.68
N PHE A 14 -12.39 1.08 -19.90
CA PHE A 14 -11.67 1.71 -18.80
C PHE A 14 -11.31 0.67 -17.73
N ILE A 15 -12.25 -0.20 -17.34
CA ILE A 15 -11.99 -1.28 -16.38
C ILE A 15 -10.92 -2.25 -16.91
N ASP A 16 -10.96 -2.61 -18.19
CA ASP A 16 -9.97 -3.49 -18.82
C ASP A 16 -8.58 -2.84 -18.87
N LEU A 17 -8.52 -1.55 -19.18
CA LEU A 17 -7.29 -0.76 -19.12
C LEU A 17 -6.73 -0.75 -17.68
N MET A 18 -7.58 -0.52 -16.69
CA MET A 18 -7.20 -0.55 -15.27
C MET A 18 -6.73 -1.93 -14.82
N ASN A 19 -7.33 -3.01 -15.33
CA ASN A 19 -6.89 -4.38 -15.09
C ASN A 19 -5.51 -4.66 -15.69
N TRP A 20 -5.22 -4.08 -16.86
CA TRP A 20 -3.91 -4.20 -17.49
C TRP A 20 -2.80 -3.55 -16.65
N PHE A 21 -3.10 -2.46 -15.95
CA PHE A 21 -2.19 -1.79 -15.02
C PHE A 21 -1.97 -2.50 -13.67
N LYS A 22 -2.69 -3.61 -13.40
CA LYS A 22 -2.44 -4.43 -12.18
C LYS A 22 -1.11 -5.18 -12.25
N CYS A 23 -0.55 -5.37 -13.45
CA CYS A 23 0.75 -5.99 -13.61
C CYS A 23 1.87 -5.05 -13.13
N ARG A 24 2.85 -5.60 -12.42
CA ARG A 24 4.00 -4.83 -11.89
C ARG A 24 4.76 -4.04 -12.96
N ARG A 25 4.90 -4.61 -14.16
CA ARG A 25 5.57 -3.96 -15.30
C ARG A 25 4.79 -2.78 -15.85
N SER A 26 3.47 -2.90 -15.99
CA SER A 26 2.62 -1.82 -16.50
C SER A 26 2.48 -0.70 -15.47
N TYR A 27 2.40 -1.01 -14.17
CA TYR A 27 2.49 0.00 -13.11
C TYR A 27 3.83 0.75 -13.14
N CYS A 28 4.95 0.05 -13.33
CA CYS A 28 6.26 0.70 -13.44
C CYS A 28 6.32 1.67 -14.64
N LEU A 29 5.78 1.27 -15.80
CA LEU A 29 5.69 2.14 -16.98
C LEU A 29 4.80 3.36 -16.72
N LEU A 30 3.66 3.17 -16.05
CA LEU A 30 2.79 4.27 -15.64
C LEU A 30 3.52 5.24 -14.71
N SER A 31 4.25 4.72 -13.73
CA SER A 31 5.00 5.52 -12.75
C SER A 31 6.14 6.31 -13.41
N VAL A 32 6.86 5.70 -14.36
CA VAL A 32 7.87 6.40 -15.19
C VAL A 32 7.21 7.48 -16.03
N GLY A 33 6.08 7.18 -16.68
CA GLY A 33 5.33 8.17 -17.47
C GLY A 33 4.94 9.36 -16.61
N ASN A 34 4.36 9.12 -15.43
CA ASN A 34 3.93 10.17 -14.53
C ASN A 34 5.11 10.97 -13.97
N TYR A 35 6.23 10.31 -13.65
CA TYR A 35 7.48 10.97 -13.28
C TYR A 35 7.98 11.91 -14.39
N THR A 36 8.03 11.44 -15.64
CA THR A 36 8.46 12.27 -16.77
C THR A 36 7.53 13.44 -17.04
N SER A 37 6.21 13.24 -16.95
CA SER A 37 5.23 14.33 -17.06
C SER A 37 5.43 15.36 -15.94
N GLY A 38 5.68 14.90 -14.71
CA GLY A 38 5.99 15.77 -13.58
C GLY A 38 7.26 16.59 -13.79
N LEU A 39 8.34 15.98 -14.31
CA LEU A 39 9.56 16.70 -14.64
C LEU A 39 9.32 17.80 -15.68
N ILE A 40 8.65 17.48 -16.79
CA ILE A 40 8.33 18.45 -17.85
C ILE A 40 7.58 19.66 -17.29
N ILE A 41 6.59 19.39 -16.42
CA ILE A 41 5.81 20.43 -15.76
C ILE A 41 6.70 21.29 -14.85
N VAL A 42 7.57 20.67 -14.05
CA VAL A 42 8.50 21.40 -13.16
C VAL A 42 9.51 22.23 -13.95
N THR A 43 10.06 21.70 -15.05
CA THR A 43 10.95 22.45 -15.96
C THR A 43 10.29 23.73 -16.42
N TRP A 44 9.03 23.64 -16.84
CA TRP A 44 8.31 24.79 -17.36
C TRP A 44 7.97 25.79 -16.24
N LEU A 45 7.49 25.32 -15.10
CA LEU A 45 6.98 26.18 -14.03
C LEU A 45 8.08 26.99 -13.33
N ILE A 46 9.30 26.46 -13.29
CA ILE A 46 10.43 27.01 -12.52
C ILE A 46 11.64 27.25 -13.45
N SER A 47 11.41 27.35 -14.77
CA SER A 47 12.49 27.50 -15.77
C SER A 47 13.44 28.66 -15.49
N ASP A 48 12.94 29.73 -14.87
CA ASP A 48 13.72 30.95 -14.61
C ASP A 48 14.64 30.83 -13.37
N TYR A 49 14.45 29.80 -12.53
CA TYR A 49 15.20 29.59 -11.29
C TYR A 49 16.00 28.30 -11.32
N GLY A 50 17.15 28.32 -12.01
CA GLY A 50 18.00 27.14 -12.24
C GLY A 50 18.39 26.35 -10.99
N ASP A 51 18.86 27.03 -9.93
CA ASP A 51 19.28 26.35 -8.69
C ASP A 51 18.12 25.60 -7.99
N VAL A 52 16.92 26.18 -8.03
CA VAL A 52 15.71 25.58 -7.45
C VAL A 52 15.23 24.41 -8.31
N LEU A 53 15.33 24.55 -9.63
CA LEU A 53 15.00 23.49 -10.58
C LEU A 53 15.86 22.24 -10.36
N ASP A 54 17.18 22.42 -10.21
CA ASP A 54 18.11 21.32 -9.96
C ASP A 54 17.82 20.62 -8.63
N ALA A 55 17.53 21.38 -7.57
CA ALA A 55 17.13 20.82 -6.28
C ALA A 55 15.84 19.98 -6.39
N LEU A 56 14.83 20.47 -7.12
CA LEU A 56 13.58 19.76 -7.35
C LEU A 56 13.77 18.49 -8.19
N TYR A 57 14.66 18.51 -9.17
CA TYR A 57 15.03 17.30 -9.91
C TYR A 57 15.73 16.26 -9.04
N CYS A 58 16.64 16.68 -8.16
CA CYS A 58 17.27 15.77 -7.20
C CYS A 58 16.22 15.15 -6.27
N ILE A 59 15.35 15.97 -5.67
CA ILE A 59 14.30 15.51 -4.78
C ILE A 59 13.35 14.54 -5.51
N SER A 60 12.88 14.93 -6.68
CA SER A 60 11.99 14.11 -7.53
C SER A 60 12.63 12.76 -7.88
N SER A 61 13.91 12.76 -8.28
CA SER A 61 14.65 11.54 -8.62
C SER A 61 14.81 10.61 -7.42
N CYS A 62 15.14 11.16 -6.25
CA CYS A 62 15.26 10.39 -5.01
C CYS A 62 13.92 9.77 -4.60
N LEU A 63 12.83 10.54 -4.62
CA LEU A 63 11.49 10.07 -4.28
C LEU A 63 11.03 8.98 -5.24
N PHE A 64 11.25 9.17 -6.54
CA PHE A 64 10.94 8.17 -7.56
C PHE A 64 11.73 6.87 -7.33
N GLY A 65 13.04 6.97 -7.03
CA GLY A 65 13.87 5.81 -6.71
C GLY A 65 13.38 5.04 -5.48
N ILE A 66 12.97 5.75 -4.42
CA ILE A 66 12.38 5.15 -3.22
C ILE A 66 11.04 4.48 -3.55
N ALA A 67 10.19 5.12 -4.36
CA ALA A 67 8.90 4.58 -4.76
C ALA A 67 9.04 3.29 -5.59
N ILE A 68 9.97 3.26 -6.56
CA ILE A 68 10.28 2.04 -7.32
C ILE A 68 10.82 0.97 -6.38
N THR A 69 11.74 1.30 -5.47
CA THR A 69 12.23 0.33 -4.49
C THR A 69 11.11 -0.22 -3.61
N GLY A 70 10.19 0.64 -3.17
CA GLY A 70 8.99 0.27 -2.41
C GLY A 70 8.07 -0.68 -3.17
N LEU A 71 7.85 -0.42 -4.47
CA LEU A 71 7.13 -1.31 -5.37
C LEU A 71 7.81 -2.68 -5.46
N TYR A 72 9.15 -2.71 -5.54
CA TYR A 72 9.89 -3.96 -5.65
C TYR A 72 9.91 -4.79 -4.37
N LEU A 73 9.88 -4.13 -3.22
CA LEU A 73 9.79 -4.74 -1.89
C LEU A 73 8.35 -5.02 -1.44
N TYR A 74 7.34 -4.79 -2.31
CA TYR A 74 5.92 -4.93 -1.99
C TYR A 74 5.48 -4.15 -0.72
N ARG A 75 6.07 -2.98 -0.49
CA ARG A 75 5.77 -2.07 0.63
C ARG A 75 5.21 -0.74 0.10
N PRO A 76 3.87 -0.60 0.03
CA PRO A 76 3.23 0.58 -0.57
C PRO A 76 3.47 1.88 0.22
N LEU A 77 3.78 1.79 1.52
CA LEU A 77 4.08 2.95 2.37
C LEU A 77 5.27 3.78 1.85
N PHE A 78 6.27 3.14 1.22
CA PHE A 78 7.41 3.85 0.65
C PHE A 78 7.09 4.64 -0.62
N MET A 79 5.92 4.41 -1.22
CA MET A 79 5.47 5.09 -2.44
C MET A 79 4.68 6.36 -2.11
N LEU A 80 4.24 6.51 -0.86
CA LEU A 80 3.43 7.65 -0.40
C LEU A 80 4.13 9.01 -0.58
N PRO A 81 5.43 9.16 -0.22
CA PRO A 81 6.12 10.44 -0.36
C PRO A 81 6.21 10.94 -1.82
N ASP A 82 6.45 10.02 -2.76
CA ASP A 82 6.48 10.31 -4.20
C ASP A 82 5.12 10.77 -4.71
N ILE A 83 4.05 10.10 -4.28
CA ILE A 83 2.67 10.48 -4.61
C ILE A 83 2.32 11.87 -4.09
N ILE A 84 2.67 12.17 -2.84
CA ILE A 84 2.38 13.47 -2.22
C ILE A 84 3.13 14.58 -2.96
N TYR A 85 4.40 14.35 -3.29
CA TYR A 85 5.20 15.29 -4.08
C TYR A 85 4.58 15.55 -5.45
N LYS A 86 4.26 14.49 -6.21
CA LYS A 86 3.60 14.62 -7.52
C LYS A 86 2.28 15.36 -7.41
N ALA A 87 1.46 15.07 -6.39
CA ALA A 87 0.20 15.76 -6.16
C ALA A 87 0.39 17.26 -5.91
N ALA A 88 1.32 17.63 -5.02
CA ALA A 88 1.63 19.02 -4.73
C ALA A 88 2.07 19.78 -5.99
N VAL A 89 3.01 19.21 -6.75
CA VAL A 89 3.50 19.78 -8.01
C VAL A 89 2.37 19.91 -9.04
N SER A 90 1.55 18.87 -9.21
CA SER A 90 0.42 18.90 -10.13
C SER A 90 -0.63 19.96 -9.76
N PHE A 91 -0.92 20.16 -8.47
CA PHE A 91 -1.83 21.23 -8.03
C PHE A 91 -1.24 22.62 -8.31
N CYS A 92 0.04 22.84 -7.97
CA CYS A 92 0.72 24.09 -8.28
C CYS A 92 0.68 24.39 -9.78
N ALA A 93 0.98 23.38 -10.61
CA ALA A 93 0.94 23.50 -12.07
C ALA A 93 -0.46 23.76 -12.61
N LEU A 94 -1.48 23.14 -12.02
CA LEU A 94 -2.87 23.34 -12.41
C LEU A 94 -3.29 24.79 -12.15
N PHE A 95 -3.03 25.32 -10.95
CA PHE A 95 -3.34 26.73 -10.65
C PHE A 95 -2.56 27.69 -11.54
N TYR A 96 -1.28 27.45 -11.75
CA TYR A 96 -0.46 28.30 -12.62
C TYR A 96 -0.97 28.26 -14.08
N SER A 97 -1.29 27.08 -14.61
CA SER A 97 -1.80 26.94 -15.99
C SER A 97 -3.17 27.59 -16.20
N ILE A 98 -4.04 27.57 -15.18
CA ILE A 98 -5.33 28.29 -15.22
C ILE A 98 -5.08 29.80 -15.28
N GLN A 99 -4.21 30.32 -14.40
CA GLN A 99 -3.85 31.75 -14.41
C GLN A 99 -3.20 32.18 -15.74
N GLU A 100 -2.31 31.35 -16.29
CA GLU A 100 -1.67 31.61 -17.59
C GLU A 100 -2.70 31.61 -18.73
N THR A 101 -3.71 30.73 -18.67
CA THR A 101 -4.78 30.66 -19.67
C THR A 101 -5.68 31.90 -19.62
N ASP A 102 -5.99 32.40 -18.43
CA ASP A 102 -6.77 33.63 -18.24
C ASP A 102 -6.02 34.89 -18.70
N ALA A 103 -4.68 34.89 -18.63
CA ALA A 103 -3.82 36.00 -19.02
C ALA A 103 -3.56 36.13 -20.54
N THR A 104 -4.20 35.30 -21.37
CA THR A 104 -4.14 35.23 -22.86
C THR A 104 -2.85 34.66 -23.48
N GLY A 105 -2.93 33.40 -23.93
CA GLY A 105 -1.96 32.81 -24.87
C GLY A 105 -2.43 31.47 -25.45
N GLN A 106 -2.25 31.25 -26.77
CA GLN A 106 -2.53 29.95 -27.41
C GLN A 106 -1.67 28.81 -26.83
N LYS A 107 -0.45 29.11 -26.34
CA LYS A 107 0.44 28.14 -25.67
C LYS A 107 -0.10 27.70 -24.30
N ALA A 108 -0.82 28.57 -23.59
CA ALA A 108 -1.37 28.27 -22.27
C ALA A 108 -2.41 27.13 -22.32
N VAL A 109 -3.21 27.07 -23.39
CA VAL A 109 -4.18 25.98 -23.60
C VAL A 109 -3.48 24.62 -23.76
N SER A 110 -2.36 24.57 -24.50
CA SER A 110 -1.59 23.33 -24.64
C SER A 110 -0.94 22.89 -23.33
N HIS A 111 -0.46 23.82 -22.50
CA HIS A 111 0.05 23.52 -21.16
C HIS A 111 -1.05 23.00 -20.25
N LEU A 112 -2.22 23.63 -20.26
CA LEU A 112 -3.38 23.19 -19.48
C LEU A 112 -3.79 21.75 -19.84
N ILE A 113 -3.85 21.40 -21.13
CA ILE A 113 -4.15 20.03 -21.57
C ILE A 113 -3.11 19.04 -21.04
N LEU A 114 -1.82 19.39 -21.10
CA LEU A 114 -0.73 18.54 -20.60
C LEU A 114 -0.84 18.34 -19.08
N VAL A 115 -1.10 19.41 -18.33
CA VAL A 115 -1.31 19.34 -16.87
C VAL A 115 -2.53 18.48 -16.53
N MET A 116 -3.64 18.62 -17.27
CA MET A 116 -4.83 17.78 -17.08
C MET A 116 -4.56 16.30 -17.37
N LEU A 117 -3.76 15.98 -18.39
CA LEU A 117 -3.31 14.62 -18.66
C LEU A 117 -2.43 14.08 -17.52
N ALA A 118 -1.49 14.89 -17.01
CA ALA A 118 -0.64 14.52 -15.88
C ALA A 118 -1.45 14.27 -14.60
N VAL A 119 -2.42 15.12 -14.29
CA VAL A 119 -3.36 14.92 -13.16
C VAL A 119 -4.18 13.64 -13.35
N GLY A 120 -4.61 13.34 -14.59
CA GLY A 120 -5.28 12.08 -14.91
C GLY A 120 -4.39 10.86 -14.64
N LEU A 121 -3.13 10.89 -15.08
CA LEU A 121 -2.16 9.83 -14.81
C LEU A 121 -1.89 9.66 -13.31
N LEU A 122 -1.78 10.75 -12.57
CA LEU A 122 -1.65 10.75 -11.12
C LEU A 122 -2.86 10.11 -10.44
N PHE A 123 -4.08 10.39 -10.91
CA PHE A 123 -5.29 9.77 -10.37
C PHE A 123 -5.30 8.25 -10.62
N ILE A 124 -4.90 7.81 -11.81
CA ILE A 124 -4.78 6.39 -12.16
C ILE A 124 -3.74 5.70 -11.26
N GLU A 125 -2.55 6.28 -11.11
CA GLU A 125 -1.48 5.74 -10.27
C GLU A 125 -1.93 5.60 -8.81
N ASN A 126 -2.61 6.61 -8.28
CA ASN A 126 -3.18 6.61 -6.92
C ASN A 126 -4.27 5.56 -6.73
N TYR A 127 -5.19 5.45 -7.69
CA TYR A 127 -6.26 4.48 -7.62
C TYR A 127 -5.72 3.04 -7.58
N LEU A 128 -4.73 2.73 -8.43
CA LEU A 128 -4.08 1.42 -8.44
C LEU A 128 -3.32 1.13 -7.14
N LEU A 129 -2.65 2.14 -6.59
CA LEU A 129 -1.96 2.00 -5.30
C LEU A 129 -2.94 1.74 -4.16
N LEU A 130 -4.09 2.43 -4.14
CA LEU A 130 -5.15 2.21 -3.16
C LEU A 130 -5.76 0.80 -3.29
N GLN A 131 -5.96 0.30 -4.51
CA GLN A 131 -6.38 -1.08 -4.73
C GLN A 131 -5.34 -2.08 -4.19
N LEU A 132 -4.05 -1.85 -4.47
CA LEU A 132 -2.98 -2.69 -3.95
C LEU A 132 -2.95 -2.68 -2.43
N TRP A 133 -3.09 -1.51 -1.81
CA TRP A 133 -3.09 -1.37 -0.36
C TRP A 133 -4.29 -2.07 0.29
N SER A 134 -5.50 -1.89 -0.26
CA SER A 134 -6.71 -2.57 0.24
C SER A 134 -6.61 -4.09 0.12
N SER A 135 -6.03 -4.62 -0.97
CA SER A 135 -5.78 -6.07 -1.11
C SER A 135 -4.81 -6.61 -0.06
N LYS A 136 -3.73 -5.87 0.23
CA LYS A 136 -2.74 -6.21 1.26
C LYS A 136 -3.35 -6.20 2.65
N GLN A 137 -4.19 -5.20 2.94
CA GLN A 137 -4.86 -5.10 4.23
C GLN A 137 -5.86 -6.25 4.41
N LEU A 138 -6.63 -6.59 3.38
CA LEU A 138 -7.53 -7.74 3.41
C LEU A 138 -6.77 -9.06 3.60
N GLU A 139 -5.63 -9.23 2.92
CA GLU A 139 -4.77 -10.40 3.11
C GLU A 139 -4.24 -10.49 4.54
N SER A 140 -3.79 -9.36 5.12
CA SER A 140 -3.34 -9.30 6.50
C SER A 140 -4.46 -9.65 7.50
N GLN A 141 -5.69 -9.22 7.24
CA GLN A 141 -6.86 -9.56 8.04
C GLN A 141 -7.23 -11.03 7.93
N ARG A 142 -7.18 -11.61 6.71
CA ARG A 142 -7.40 -13.05 6.50
C ARG A 142 -6.33 -13.90 7.17
N LEU A 143 -5.08 -13.46 7.15
CA LEU A 143 -3.99 -14.11 7.87
C LEU A 143 -4.18 -14.01 9.39
N ALA A 144 -4.64 -12.88 9.91
CA ALA A 144 -5.00 -12.73 11.32
C ALA A 144 -6.17 -13.63 11.72
N GLN A 145 -7.16 -13.81 10.85
CA GLN A 145 -8.29 -14.72 11.06
C GLN A 145 -7.92 -16.20 10.93
N ARG A 146 -6.90 -16.54 10.12
CA ARG A 146 -6.37 -17.91 9.99
C ARG A 146 -5.40 -18.30 11.10
N ARG A 147 -4.93 -17.35 11.91
CA ARG A 147 -4.16 -17.71 13.10
C ARG A 147 -5.12 -18.41 14.07
N PRO A 148 -4.73 -19.56 14.64
CA PRO A 148 -5.52 -20.15 15.71
C PRO A 148 -5.71 -19.09 16.81
N PRO A 149 -6.88 -19.07 17.48
CA PRO A 149 -7.12 -18.15 18.58
C PRO A 149 -5.98 -18.27 19.60
N PRO A 150 -5.57 -17.15 20.24
CA PRO A 150 -4.56 -17.22 21.29
C PRO A 150 -5.01 -18.25 22.33
N PRO A 151 -4.12 -19.15 22.77
CA PRO A 151 -4.50 -20.21 23.70
C PRO A 151 -5.11 -19.58 24.96
N THR A 152 -6.32 -20.02 25.31
CA THR A 152 -7.00 -19.58 26.53
C THR A 152 -6.22 -20.07 27.75
N TYR A 153 -6.29 -19.39 28.90
CA TYR A 153 -5.59 -19.82 30.13
C TYR A 153 -5.88 -21.29 30.51
N ASP A 154 -7.08 -21.80 30.21
CA ASP A 154 -7.45 -23.20 30.42
C ASP A 154 -6.66 -24.18 29.53
N GLN A 155 -6.27 -23.74 28.34
CA GLN A 155 -5.41 -24.51 27.42
C GLN A 155 -3.93 -24.45 27.82
N LEU A 156 -3.48 -23.38 28.51
CA LEU A 156 -2.13 -23.31 29.07
C LEU A 156 -2.01 -24.12 30.37
N SER A 157 -2.98 -24.02 31.27
CA SER A 157 -2.97 -24.74 32.56
C SER A 157 -3.03 -26.26 32.36
N THR A 158 -3.81 -26.73 31.39
CA THR A 158 -3.82 -28.15 30.99
C THR A 158 -2.50 -28.62 30.38
N LEU A 159 -1.78 -27.74 29.66
CA LEU A 159 -0.46 -28.04 29.11
C LEU A 159 0.62 -28.12 30.20
N GLU A 160 0.59 -27.21 31.18
CA GLU A 160 1.48 -27.24 32.35
C GLU A 160 1.23 -28.49 33.21
N LEU A 161 -0.02 -28.89 33.38
CA LEU A 161 -0.41 -30.12 34.08
C LEU A 161 0.06 -31.38 33.33
N CYS A 162 0.00 -31.38 31.99
CA CYS A 162 0.56 -32.42 31.14
C CYS A 162 2.08 -32.56 31.32
N HIS A 163 2.80 -31.44 31.46
CA HIS A 163 4.26 -31.45 31.62
C HIS A 163 4.70 -32.04 32.97
N GLN A 164 3.86 -31.91 34.00
CA GLN A 164 4.12 -32.50 35.33
C GLN A 164 3.74 -33.98 35.43
N THR A 165 2.74 -34.44 34.67
CA THR A 165 2.11 -35.75 34.90
C THR A 165 2.39 -36.80 33.81
N GLY A 166 3.03 -36.42 32.70
CA GLY A 166 3.53 -37.36 31.67
C GLY A 166 2.48 -38.10 30.83
N SER A 167 1.19 -37.81 31.04
CA SER A 167 0.06 -38.39 30.30
C SER A 167 -0.85 -37.25 29.84
N CYS A 168 -1.03 -37.12 28.53
CA CYS A 168 -1.97 -36.15 27.95
C CYS A 168 -3.23 -36.85 27.46
N PRO A 169 -4.41 -36.58 28.06
CA PRO A 169 -5.67 -36.85 27.38
C PRO A 169 -5.85 -35.81 26.26
N MET A 170 -6.18 -36.28 25.07
CA MET A 170 -6.51 -35.43 23.93
C MET A 170 -7.68 -34.50 24.32
N PRO A 171 -7.55 -33.17 24.21
CA PRO A 171 -8.64 -32.28 24.60
C PRO A 171 -9.73 -32.34 23.52
N ASP A 172 -10.91 -32.79 23.93
CA ASP A 172 -12.15 -32.63 23.18
C ASP A 172 -12.51 -31.15 23.19
N VAL A 173 -12.48 -30.50 22.03
CA VAL A 173 -12.75 -29.06 21.90
C VAL A 173 -14.23 -28.81 22.18
N LYS A 174 -14.56 -28.46 23.42
CA LYS A 174 -15.85 -27.87 23.77
C LYS A 174 -15.73 -26.36 23.79
N TYR A 175 -16.45 -25.70 22.88
CA TYR A 175 -16.75 -24.28 22.97
C TYR A 175 -17.61 -24.05 24.21
N SER A 176 -17.07 -23.37 25.22
CA SER A 176 -17.84 -22.89 26.36
C SER A 176 -18.03 -21.38 26.18
N ASP A 177 -19.25 -20.99 25.85
CA ASP A 177 -19.74 -19.62 26.02
C ASP A 177 -19.87 -19.39 27.52
N ASP A 178 -18.84 -18.85 28.18
CA ASP A 178 -19.06 -18.26 29.48
C ASP A 178 -18.29 -16.97 29.69
N VAL A 179 -19.05 -15.97 30.12
CA VAL A 179 -18.68 -14.57 30.26
C VAL A 179 -18.08 -14.39 31.64
N ASN A 180 -16.76 -14.54 31.77
CA ASN A 180 -16.03 -14.00 32.91
C ASN A 180 -14.59 -13.68 32.51
N ARG A 181 -14.30 -12.38 32.37
CA ARG A 181 -13.00 -11.83 31.94
C ARG A 181 -12.15 -11.56 33.18
N PRO A 182 -10.98 -12.21 33.38
CA PRO A 182 -10.07 -11.88 34.47
C PRO A 182 -9.42 -10.50 34.29
N GLU A 183 -9.25 -9.74 35.37
CA GLU A 183 -8.75 -8.35 35.41
C GLU A 183 -7.22 -8.20 35.26
N THR A 184 -6.47 -9.27 35.03
CA THR A 184 -5.01 -9.20 34.92
C THR A 184 -4.55 -8.97 33.49
N PRO A 185 -3.68 -7.97 33.22
CA PRO A 185 -3.20 -7.68 31.87
C PRO A 185 -2.39 -8.88 31.35
N PRO A 186 -2.55 -9.26 30.06
CA PRO A 186 -1.93 -10.46 29.54
C PRO A 186 -0.40 -10.35 29.52
N PRO A 187 0.35 -11.40 29.89
CA PRO A 187 1.77 -11.47 29.61
C PRO A 187 2.00 -11.38 28.09
N CYS A 188 3.03 -10.64 27.69
CA CYS A 188 3.32 -10.39 26.28
C CYS A 188 3.34 -11.70 25.49
N TYR A 189 2.59 -11.73 24.37
CA TYR A 189 2.49 -12.84 23.41
C TYR A 189 3.83 -13.54 23.11
N GLU A 190 4.91 -12.77 23.09
CA GLU A 190 6.31 -13.21 22.95
C GLU A 190 6.70 -14.30 23.97
N LEU A 191 6.30 -14.15 25.25
CA LEU A 191 6.65 -15.08 26.32
C LEU A 191 5.90 -16.42 26.18
N ALA A 192 4.62 -16.37 25.80
CA ALA A 192 3.81 -17.58 25.61
C ALA A 192 4.30 -18.41 24.40
N VAL A 193 4.71 -17.75 23.32
CA VAL A 193 5.29 -18.42 22.14
C VAL A 193 6.67 -19.01 22.44
N ALA A 194 7.48 -18.35 23.27
CA ALA A 194 8.79 -18.86 23.68
C ALA A 194 8.68 -20.18 24.46
N VAL A 195 7.72 -20.28 25.39
CA VAL A 195 7.48 -21.50 26.19
C VAL A 195 6.99 -22.66 25.30
N LEU A 196 6.12 -22.40 24.32
CA LEU A 196 5.66 -23.39 23.36
C LEU A 196 6.77 -23.90 22.42
N ARG A 197 7.73 -23.05 22.04
CA ARG A 197 8.86 -23.49 21.21
C ARG A 197 9.84 -24.38 21.99
N LEU A 198 10.02 -24.10 23.27
CA LEU A 198 10.88 -24.89 24.15
C LEU A 198 10.30 -26.29 24.41
N SER A 199 8.98 -26.45 24.43
CA SER A 199 8.33 -27.76 24.63
C SER A 199 8.28 -28.65 23.39
N LEU A 200 8.44 -28.08 22.18
CA LEU A 200 8.42 -28.80 20.90
C LEU A 200 9.80 -29.31 20.43
N GLN A 201 10.88 -28.98 21.15
CA GLN A 201 12.22 -29.47 20.81
C GLN A 201 12.43 -30.87 21.40
N PRO A 202 12.53 -31.95 20.60
CA PRO A 202 12.86 -33.26 21.14
C PRO A 202 14.28 -33.20 21.70
N ARG A 203 14.43 -33.52 23.00
CA ARG A 203 15.73 -33.72 23.64
C ARG A 203 16.54 -34.73 22.81
N ARG A 204 17.47 -34.25 21.98
CA ARG A 204 18.63 -35.06 21.57
C ARG A 204 19.50 -35.21 22.82
N LEU A 205 19.19 -36.23 23.61
CA LEU A 205 20.08 -36.70 24.66
C LEU A 205 21.19 -37.51 23.98
N SER A 206 22.37 -36.89 23.93
CA SER A 206 23.65 -37.56 23.83
C SER A 206 23.90 -38.41 25.08
N LEU A 207 24.05 -39.72 24.89
CA LEU A 207 24.96 -40.60 25.64
C LEU A 207 25.03 -41.95 24.92
#